data_AF-A0A9D0BWK3-F1
#
_entry.id   AF-A0A9D0BWK3-F1
#
_cell.length_a   1.000
_cell.length_b   1.000
_cell.length_c   1.000
_cell.angle_alpha   90.00
_cell.angle_beta   90.00
_cell.angle_gamma   90.00
#
_symmetry.space_group_name_H-M   'P 1'
#
loop_
_entity.id
_entity.type
_entity.pdbx_description
1 polymer ?
#
loop_
_entity_poly.entity_id
_entity_poly.type
_entity_poly.pdbx_seq_one_letter_code
_entity_poly.pdbx_strand_id
1 'polypeptide(L)'
;MYNQFIKSIHSPTVTKTDKRLPTCEDCHSAHKIEDIQQDKFLTEVTQQCGSCHEDLAKTYFETLHGKAYTLGYLNAAKCSDCHGAHDITKVDDPNSHVGYNNVLKTCQKCHPDANRQFTGYLTHATHHDKAKYPVLHFTFWAMTFLLIGVFSFFGLHTLLWLPRSYRHLKEKRKAEKIHKRYYIQRFSYSQRLIHFFVILSFVALALTGMMLKFANMPWAQVLANLLGGVAVAGAIHRIAAVVTFGYFFAHIVSLIKIKRERKISWFKLVFGKNSMMFNAKDLNDFWGSIKWFLGLGPRPDYGRWTYWEKFDYFAVFWGVAVIGLSGLMLWFPEMFTKILPGWVINVAAIIHSDEALLAVGFIFTIHFFNTHLRPESFPIDPVIFTGLVPLNEYKEDRPEEYKKLKESGQLKHVVKLTDIPPRKMLLVRIFGYSMLALGITMIILIIFSMVFGYK
;
A
#
# COMPACT_ATOMS: atom_id res chain seq x y z
N MET A 1 14.07 -41.18 -11.69
CA MET A 1 13.99 -40.08 -12.68
C MET A 1 13.54 -40.58 -14.05
N TYR A 2 14.36 -41.28 -14.85
CA TYR A 2 13.95 -41.76 -16.18
C TYR A 2 12.64 -42.58 -16.18
N ASN A 3 12.52 -43.57 -15.29
CA ASN A 3 11.32 -44.41 -15.16
C ASN A 3 10.04 -43.64 -14.76
N GLN A 4 10.19 -42.47 -14.12
CA GLN A 4 9.07 -41.57 -13.83
C GLN A 4 8.72 -40.76 -15.08
N PHE A 5 9.75 -40.20 -15.74
CA PHE A 5 9.58 -39.37 -16.93
C PHE A 5 8.85 -40.12 -18.04
N ILE A 6 9.19 -41.38 -18.31
CA ILE A 6 8.49 -42.19 -19.33
C ILE A 6 7.03 -42.42 -19.00
N LYS A 7 6.60 -42.30 -17.74
CA LYS A 7 5.19 -42.40 -17.34
C LYS A 7 4.48 -41.04 -17.28
N SER A 8 5.20 -39.94 -17.49
CA SER A 8 4.66 -38.59 -17.44
C SER A 8 3.92 -38.22 -18.73
N ILE A 9 3.06 -37.20 -18.66
CA ILE A 9 2.36 -36.64 -19.83
C ILE A 9 3.32 -35.98 -20.83
N HIS A 10 4.56 -35.72 -20.44
CA HIS A 10 5.58 -35.20 -21.35
C HIS A 10 6.31 -36.31 -22.12
N SER A 11 6.06 -37.58 -21.80
CA SER A 11 6.63 -38.68 -22.57
C SER A 11 5.84 -38.96 -23.85
N PRO A 12 6.53 -39.17 -25.00
CA PRO A 12 5.92 -39.69 -26.22
C PRO A 12 5.28 -41.08 -26.05
N THR A 13 5.61 -41.80 -24.99
CA THR A 13 5.03 -43.12 -24.70
C THR A 13 3.61 -43.01 -24.11
N VAL A 14 3.31 -41.89 -23.43
CA VAL A 14 2.01 -41.62 -22.79
C VAL A 14 1.16 -40.68 -23.63
N THR A 15 1.74 -39.57 -24.10
CA THR A 15 1.00 -38.55 -24.86
C THR A 15 1.28 -38.71 -26.34
N LYS A 16 0.21 -38.96 -27.11
CA LYS A 16 0.23 -38.95 -28.58
C LYS A 16 -0.29 -37.60 -29.06
N THR A 17 0.59 -36.80 -29.65
CA THR A 17 0.30 -35.45 -30.13
C THR A 17 1.27 -35.09 -31.24
N ASP A 18 0.84 -34.22 -32.15
CA ASP A 18 1.69 -33.68 -33.22
C ASP A 18 2.60 -32.54 -32.71
N LYS A 19 2.39 -32.09 -31.47
CA LYS A 19 3.24 -31.08 -30.83
C LYS A 19 4.55 -31.69 -30.34
N ARG A 20 5.66 -30.95 -30.45
CA ARG A 20 6.95 -31.34 -29.87
C ARG A 20 6.81 -31.45 -28.35
N LEU A 21 7.16 -32.63 -27.81
CA LEU A 21 7.26 -32.89 -26.38
C LEU A 21 8.68 -32.58 -25.88
N PRO A 22 8.85 -32.12 -24.63
CA PRO A 22 10.17 -31.88 -24.08
C PRO A 22 10.91 -33.20 -23.84
N THR A 23 12.24 -33.13 -23.90
CA THR A 23 13.17 -34.24 -23.65
C THR A 23 14.04 -33.93 -22.43
N CYS A 24 14.86 -34.89 -22.00
CA CYS A 24 15.77 -34.68 -20.88
C CYS A 24 16.72 -33.49 -21.14
N GLU A 25 17.14 -33.28 -22.39
CA GLU A 25 18.08 -32.20 -22.76
C GLU A 25 17.44 -30.81 -22.75
N ASP A 26 16.12 -30.74 -22.96
CA ASP A 26 15.39 -29.48 -22.88
C ASP A 26 15.33 -28.93 -21.44
N CYS A 27 15.49 -29.81 -20.43
CA CYS A 27 15.53 -29.44 -19.00
C CYS A 27 16.93 -29.56 -18.37
N HIS A 28 17.78 -30.45 -18.88
CA HIS A 28 19.15 -30.69 -18.41
C HIS A 28 20.15 -30.46 -19.54
N SER A 29 20.74 -29.27 -19.61
CA SER A 29 21.76 -28.99 -20.63
C SER A 29 23.14 -29.57 -20.24
N ALA A 30 23.79 -30.27 -21.17
CA ALA A 30 25.06 -30.96 -20.93
C ALA A 30 26.26 -30.02 -20.64
N HIS A 31 26.16 -28.73 -21.01
CA HIS A 31 27.23 -27.73 -20.81
C HIS A 31 26.96 -26.76 -19.64
N LYS A 32 25.83 -26.93 -18.92
CA LYS A 32 25.53 -26.26 -17.64
C LYS A 32 25.17 -27.29 -16.56
N ILE A 33 25.96 -28.36 -16.42
CA ILE A 33 25.78 -29.29 -15.30
C ILE A 33 26.31 -28.59 -14.04
N GLU A 34 25.49 -27.70 -13.49
CA GLU A 34 25.59 -27.23 -12.12
C GLU A 34 24.86 -28.24 -11.23
N ASP A 35 25.36 -28.43 -10.00
CA ASP A 35 24.79 -29.38 -9.05
C ASP A 35 23.30 -29.07 -8.80
N ILE A 36 22.46 -30.11 -8.71
CA ILE A 36 21.00 -30.02 -8.53
C ILE A 36 20.65 -29.31 -7.21
N GLN A 37 21.63 -29.21 -6.29
CA GLN A 37 21.52 -28.46 -5.04
C GLN A 37 21.91 -26.98 -5.14
N GLN A 38 22.35 -26.48 -6.31
CA GLN A 38 22.73 -25.07 -6.46
C GLN A 38 21.53 -24.19 -6.81
N ASP A 39 21.48 -23.03 -6.15
CA ASP A 39 20.45 -22.00 -6.27
C ASP A 39 20.13 -21.60 -7.73
N LYS A 40 21.13 -21.70 -8.61
CA LYS A 40 21.02 -21.30 -10.01
C LYS A 40 20.21 -22.29 -10.86
N PHE A 41 20.37 -23.60 -10.68
CA PHE A 41 19.52 -24.60 -11.34
C PHE A 41 18.06 -24.46 -10.89
N LEU A 42 17.83 -24.27 -9.59
CA LEU A 42 16.48 -24.07 -9.02
C LEU A 42 15.80 -22.79 -9.55
N THR A 43 16.58 -21.78 -9.95
CA THR A 43 16.10 -20.54 -10.57
C THR A 43 15.70 -20.73 -12.04
N GLU A 44 16.23 -21.75 -12.72
CA GLU A 44 15.95 -22.02 -14.14
C GLU A 44 14.70 -22.90 -14.34
N VAL A 45 14.36 -23.80 -13.41
CA VAL A 45 13.25 -24.79 -13.58
C VAL A 45 11.90 -24.14 -13.92
N THR A 46 11.54 -23.04 -13.26
CA THR A 46 10.27 -22.34 -13.55
C THR A 46 10.28 -21.72 -14.95
N GLN A 47 11.44 -21.24 -15.41
CA GLN A 47 11.60 -20.67 -16.75
C GLN A 47 11.52 -21.76 -17.84
N GLN A 48 12.06 -22.95 -17.56
CA GLN A 48 12.00 -24.12 -18.46
C GLN A 48 10.56 -24.56 -18.71
N CYS A 49 9.71 -24.64 -17.67
CA CYS A 49 8.29 -24.90 -17.88
C CYS A 49 7.64 -23.79 -18.73
N GLY A 50 8.05 -22.54 -18.52
CA GLY A 50 7.52 -21.37 -19.21
C GLY A 50 7.87 -21.28 -20.69
N SER A 51 8.92 -21.94 -21.19
CA SER A 51 9.26 -21.91 -22.62
C SER A 51 8.24 -22.63 -23.51
N CYS A 52 7.44 -23.53 -22.93
CA CYS A 52 6.33 -24.20 -23.63
C CYS A 52 4.96 -23.81 -23.06
N HIS A 53 4.88 -23.38 -21.80
CA HIS A 53 3.65 -22.97 -21.11
C HIS A 53 3.63 -21.47 -20.79
N GLU A 54 3.88 -20.62 -21.79
CA GLU A 54 4.07 -19.18 -21.60
C GLU A 54 2.92 -18.50 -20.84
N ASP A 55 1.66 -18.76 -21.22
CA ASP A 55 0.51 -18.11 -20.59
C ASP A 55 0.32 -18.53 -19.13
N LEU A 56 0.55 -19.82 -18.83
CA LEU A 56 0.49 -20.32 -17.45
C LEU A 56 1.64 -19.78 -16.61
N ALA A 57 2.83 -19.66 -17.19
CA ALA A 57 3.99 -19.07 -16.53
C ALA A 57 3.74 -17.59 -16.20
N LYS A 58 3.19 -16.80 -17.15
CA LYS A 58 2.80 -15.40 -16.91
C LYS A 58 1.86 -15.28 -15.71
N THR A 59 0.79 -16.08 -15.67
CA THR A 59 -0.16 -16.04 -14.53
C THR A 59 0.46 -16.50 -13.22
N TYR A 60 1.34 -17.51 -13.24
CA TYR A 60 2.07 -17.96 -12.05
C TYR A 60 2.99 -16.86 -11.51
N PHE A 61 3.74 -16.16 -12.37
CA PHE A 61 4.64 -15.07 -11.96
C PHE A 61 3.90 -13.89 -11.31
N GLU A 62 2.59 -13.76 -11.55
CA GLU A 62 1.75 -12.77 -10.89
C GLU A 62 1.27 -13.19 -9.48
N THR A 63 1.43 -14.46 -9.11
CA THR A 63 1.10 -14.95 -7.77
C THR A 63 2.13 -14.53 -6.72
N LEU A 64 1.80 -14.66 -5.43
CA LEU A 64 2.75 -14.41 -4.35
C LEU A 64 3.97 -15.35 -4.42
N HIS A 65 3.77 -16.61 -4.81
CA HIS A 65 4.87 -17.57 -5.00
C HIS A 65 5.77 -17.14 -6.16
N GLY A 66 5.17 -16.80 -7.30
CA GLY A 66 5.90 -16.34 -8.48
C GLY A 66 6.71 -15.07 -8.22
N LYS A 67 6.10 -14.07 -7.57
CA LYS A 67 6.76 -12.79 -7.21
C LYS A 67 7.92 -13.01 -6.24
N ALA A 68 7.73 -13.83 -5.20
CA ALA A 68 8.79 -14.17 -4.27
C ALA A 68 9.94 -14.91 -4.96
N TYR A 69 9.63 -15.85 -5.84
CA TYR A 69 10.61 -16.58 -6.63
C TYR A 69 11.42 -15.65 -7.56
N THR A 70 10.76 -14.72 -8.26
CA THR A 70 11.42 -13.72 -9.12
C THR A 70 12.40 -12.83 -8.34
N LEU A 71 12.11 -12.58 -7.07
CA LEU A 71 13.00 -11.85 -6.14
C LEU A 71 14.09 -12.73 -5.50
N GLY A 72 14.27 -13.98 -5.97
CA GLY A 72 15.33 -14.89 -5.52
C GLY A 72 14.97 -15.74 -4.31
N TYR A 73 13.69 -15.82 -3.90
CA TYR A 73 13.28 -16.68 -2.79
C TYR A 73 12.95 -18.10 -3.26
N LEU A 74 13.95 -18.98 -3.26
CA LEU A 74 13.84 -20.34 -3.81
C LEU A 74 12.94 -21.29 -3.01
N ASN A 75 12.63 -20.92 -1.77
CA ASN A 75 11.65 -21.63 -0.93
C ASN A 75 10.20 -21.35 -1.37
N ALA A 76 9.95 -20.38 -2.26
CA ALA A 76 8.65 -20.25 -2.89
C ALA A 76 8.33 -21.48 -3.74
N ALA A 77 7.06 -21.90 -3.73
CA ALA A 77 6.62 -23.07 -4.48
C ALA A 77 6.68 -22.81 -5.99
N LYS A 78 7.44 -23.65 -6.70
CA LYS A 78 7.68 -23.62 -8.15
C LYS A 78 6.70 -24.53 -8.89
N CYS A 79 6.73 -24.50 -10.23
CA CYS A 79 5.92 -25.39 -11.07
C CYS A 79 6.09 -26.87 -10.67
N SER A 80 7.34 -27.30 -10.45
CA SER A 80 7.68 -28.69 -10.10
C SER A 80 7.26 -29.09 -8.69
N ASP A 81 7.17 -28.15 -7.74
CA ASP A 81 6.75 -28.43 -6.36
C ASP A 81 5.26 -28.83 -6.30
N CYS A 82 4.46 -28.27 -7.22
CA CYS A 82 3.04 -28.56 -7.38
C CYS A 82 2.77 -29.73 -8.34
N HIS A 83 3.37 -29.72 -9.53
CA HIS A 83 3.07 -30.68 -10.61
C HIS A 83 3.94 -31.94 -10.61
N GLY A 84 5.08 -31.92 -9.91
CA GLY A 84 6.15 -32.91 -10.05
C GLY A 84 7.22 -32.44 -11.04
N ALA A 85 8.44 -33.00 -10.94
CA ALA A 85 9.53 -32.69 -11.85
C ALA A 85 9.62 -33.69 -13.01
N HIS A 86 9.52 -34.99 -12.69
CA HIS A 86 9.64 -36.08 -13.67
C HIS A 86 8.37 -36.94 -13.73
N ASP A 87 7.42 -36.77 -12.81
CA ASP A 87 6.22 -37.59 -12.63
C ASP A 87 4.94 -36.78 -12.88
N ILE A 88 5.02 -35.83 -13.82
CA ILE A 88 3.90 -34.95 -14.19
C ILE A 88 2.81 -35.78 -14.86
N THR A 89 1.63 -35.83 -14.27
CA THR A 89 0.45 -36.55 -14.78
C THR A 89 -0.72 -35.60 -15.03
N LYS A 90 -1.73 -36.03 -15.79
CA LYS A 90 -2.94 -35.22 -16.06
C LYS A 90 -3.69 -34.97 -14.75
N VAL A 91 -4.43 -33.86 -14.67
CA VAL A 91 -5.13 -33.44 -13.43
C VAL A 91 -6.18 -34.46 -12.96
N ASP A 92 -6.76 -35.22 -13.88
CA ASP A 92 -7.73 -36.29 -13.63
C ASP A 92 -7.08 -37.65 -13.29
N ASP A 93 -5.76 -37.77 -13.41
CA ASP A 93 -5.04 -38.98 -13.01
C ASP A 93 -5.04 -39.12 -11.48
N PRO A 94 -5.37 -40.31 -10.92
CA PRO A 94 -5.33 -40.56 -9.48
C PRO A 94 -3.97 -40.28 -8.83
N ASN A 95 -2.87 -40.34 -9.57
CA ASN A 95 -1.51 -40.07 -9.10
C ASN A 95 -1.08 -38.60 -9.25
N SER A 96 -1.94 -37.74 -9.80
CA SER A 96 -1.61 -36.33 -10.00
C SER A 96 -1.45 -35.59 -8.69
N HIS A 97 -0.30 -34.96 -8.48
CA HIS A 97 -0.03 -34.13 -7.30
C HIS A 97 -1.01 -32.96 -7.17
N VAL A 98 -1.54 -32.46 -8.29
CA VAL A 98 -2.56 -31.39 -8.33
C VAL A 98 -3.98 -31.92 -8.51
N GLY A 99 -4.15 -33.25 -8.57
CA GLY A 99 -5.46 -33.88 -8.69
C GLY A 99 -6.30 -33.69 -7.42
N TYR A 100 -7.63 -33.83 -7.57
CA TYR A 100 -8.60 -33.55 -6.50
C TYR A 100 -8.23 -34.27 -5.19
N ASN A 101 -7.74 -35.51 -5.22
CA ASN A 101 -7.43 -36.29 -4.01
C ASN A 101 -6.06 -35.95 -3.37
N ASN A 102 -5.12 -35.38 -4.13
CA ASN A 102 -3.73 -35.21 -3.68
C ASN A 102 -3.35 -33.74 -3.44
N VAL A 103 -4.06 -32.78 -4.06
CA VAL A 103 -3.73 -31.35 -3.97
C VAL A 103 -3.62 -30.83 -2.54
N LEU A 104 -4.42 -31.37 -1.61
CA LEU A 104 -4.32 -31.03 -0.19
C LEU A 104 -2.95 -31.42 0.39
N LYS A 105 -2.51 -32.66 0.15
CA LYS A 105 -1.19 -33.14 0.59
C LYS A 105 -0.06 -32.35 -0.07
N THR A 106 -0.24 -31.93 -1.32
CA THR A 106 0.72 -31.09 -2.03
C THR A 106 0.87 -29.73 -1.37
N CYS A 107 -0.23 -29.04 -1.05
CA CYS A 107 -0.19 -27.80 -0.29
C CYS A 107 0.44 -28.01 1.11
N GLN A 108 0.13 -29.12 1.78
CA GLN A 108 0.62 -29.45 3.12
C GLN A 108 2.13 -29.68 3.23
N LYS A 109 2.84 -29.85 2.10
CA LYS A 109 4.31 -29.86 2.10
C LYS A 109 4.90 -28.55 2.64
N CYS A 110 4.24 -27.42 2.37
CA CYS A 110 4.68 -26.08 2.81
C CYS A 110 3.67 -25.38 3.74
N HIS A 111 2.40 -25.80 3.73
CA HIS A 111 1.30 -25.24 4.53
C HIS A 111 0.67 -26.33 5.42
N PRO A 112 1.29 -26.66 6.57
CA PRO A 112 0.90 -27.83 7.38
C PRO A 112 -0.57 -27.84 7.83
N ASP A 113 -1.18 -26.68 8.04
CA ASP A 113 -2.55 -26.49 8.47
C ASP A 113 -3.51 -26.25 7.28
N ALA A 114 -3.05 -26.44 6.04
CA ALA A 114 -3.89 -26.35 4.86
C ALA A 114 -5.06 -27.33 4.96
N ASN A 115 -6.23 -26.83 4.58
CA ASN A 115 -7.49 -27.55 4.60
C ASN A 115 -8.09 -27.62 3.18
N ARG A 116 -9.22 -28.30 3.03
CA ARG A 116 -9.82 -28.50 1.71
C ARG A 116 -10.18 -27.20 0.99
N GLN A 117 -10.62 -26.19 1.71
CA GLN A 117 -10.99 -24.91 1.10
C GLN A 117 -9.75 -24.12 0.68
N PHE A 118 -8.62 -24.28 1.40
CA PHE A 118 -7.34 -23.67 1.05
C PHE A 118 -6.89 -24.07 -0.36
N THR A 119 -7.10 -25.33 -0.76
CA THR A 119 -6.75 -25.81 -2.10
C THR A 119 -7.60 -25.18 -3.21
N GLY A 120 -8.62 -24.40 -2.85
CA GLY A 120 -9.39 -23.56 -3.78
C GLY A 120 -8.68 -22.27 -4.20
N TYR A 121 -7.47 -21.99 -3.70
CA TYR A 121 -6.62 -20.92 -4.22
C TYR A 121 -6.27 -21.17 -5.69
N LEU A 122 -6.48 -20.16 -6.52
CA LEU A 122 -6.34 -20.29 -7.97
C LEU A 122 -4.96 -19.79 -8.42
N THR A 123 -3.99 -20.70 -8.54
CA THR A 123 -2.59 -20.38 -8.87
C THR A 123 -2.37 -19.89 -10.31
N HIS A 124 -3.26 -20.26 -11.24
CA HIS A 124 -3.20 -19.84 -12.66
C HIS A 124 -4.40 -18.97 -13.06
N ALA A 125 -5.05 -18.31 -12.10
CA ALA A 125 -6.15 -17.41 -12.42
C ALA A 125 -5.65 -16.05 -12.89
N THR A 126 -6.45 -15.43 -13.76
CA THR A 126 -6.19 -14.10 -14.29
C THR A 126 -7.48 -13.29 -14.34
N HIS A 127 -7.36 -11.98 -14.10
CA HIS A 127 -8.49 -11.06 -14.21
C HIS A 127 -8.84 -10.72 -15.68
N HIS A 128 -8.03 -11.15 -16.65
CA HIS A 128 -8.31 -10.94 -18.09
C HIS A 128 -9.41 -11.85 -18.64
N ASP A 129 -9.65 -13.01 -18.01
CA ASP A 129 -10.67 -13.97 -18.43
C ASP A 129 -11.94 -13.79 -17.57
N LYS A 130 -12.84 -12.92 -18.06
CA LYS A 130 -14.13 -12.65 -17.41
C LYS A 130 -15.05 -13.88 -17.39
N ALA A 131 -14.97 -14.76 -18.38
CA ALA A 131 -15.85 -15.92 -18.47
C ALA A 131 -15.50 -16.96 -17.40
N LYS A 132 -14.20 -17.18 -17.19
CA LYS A 132 -13.70 -18.17 -16.22
C LYS A 132 -13.55 -17.61 -14.81
N TYR A 133 -13.15 -16.34 -14.65
CA TYR A 133 -12.88 -15.71 -13.36
C TYR A 133 -13.61 -14.38 -13.18
N PRO A 134 -14.95 -14.37 -13.21
CA PRO A 134 -15.73 -13.12 -13.16
C PRO A 134 -15.47 -12.30 -11.90
N VAL A 135 -15.36 -12.96 -10.74
CA VAL A 135 -15.14 -12.28 -9.45
C VAL A 135 -13.79 -11.54 -9.44
N LEU A 136 -12.72 -12.17 -9.92
CA LEU A 136 -11.40 -11.55 -9.99
C LEU A 136 -11.39 -10.39 -10.99
N HIS A 137 -12.03 -10.58 -12.15
CA HIS A 137 -12.19 -9.54 -13.16
C HIS A 137 -12.87 -8.28 -12.60
N PHE A 138 -14.04 -8.44 -11.98
CA PHE A 138 -14.77 -7.30 -11.42
C PHE A 138 -14.07 -6.67 -10.22
N THR A 139 -13.41 -7.46 -9.37
CA THR A 139 -12.62 -6.93 -8.25
C THR A 139 -11.48 -6.05 -8.76
N PHE A 140 -10.69 -6.53 -9.73
CA PHE A 140 -9.59 -5.79 -10.32
C PHE A 140 -10.06 -4.46 -10.94
N TRP A 141 -11.12 -4.51 -11.75
CA TRP A 141 -11.65 -3.30 -12.37
C TRP A 141 -12.26 -2.33 -11.35
N ALA A 142 -12.93 -2.81 -10.30
CA ALA A 142 -13.43 -1.96 -9.23
C ALA A 142 -12.29 -1.22 -8.52
N MET A 143 -11.19 -1.91 -8.17
CA MET A 143 -10.00 -1.29 -7.58
C MET A 143 -9.33 -0.32 -8.56
N THR A 144 -9.25 -0.67 -9.84
CA THR A 144 -8.69 0.20 -10.88
C THR A 144 -9.49 1.48 -11.06
N PHE A 145 -10.82 1.39 -11.12
CA PHE A 145 -11.69 2.57 -11.20
C PHE A 145 -11.60 3.43 -9.95
N LEU A 146 -11.52 2.81 -8.77
CA LEU A 146 -11.29 3.53 -7.52
C LEU A 146 -9.97 4.31 -7.58
N LEU A 147 -8.88 3.67 -8.02
CA LEU A 147 -7.57 4.28 -8.14
C LEU A 147 -7.60 5.47 -9.11
N ILE A 148 -8.06 5.25 -10.35
CA ILE A 148 -8.13 6.31 -11.37
C ILE A 148 -9.04 7.45 -10.88
N GLY A 149 -10.21 7.13 -10.32
CA GLY A 149 -11.15 8.13 -9.83
C GLY A 149 -10.57 9.02 -8.74
N VAL A 150 -9.90 8.42 -7.74
CA VAL A 150 -9.25 9.16 -6.66
C VAL A 150 -8.12 10.04 -7.20
N PHE A 151 -7.20 9.50 -8.00
CA PHE A 151 -6.09 10.30 -8.54
C PHE A 151 -6.54 11.38 -9.53
N SER A 152 -7.54 11.12 -10.37
CA SER A 152 -8.08 12.14 -11.27
C SER A 152 -8.74 13.28 -10.49
N PHE A 153 -9.55 12.96 -9.49
CA PHE A 153 -10.23 13.97 -8.68
C PHE A 153 -9.23 14.81 -7.87
N PHE A 154 -8.35 14.18 -7.10
CA PHE A 154 -7.40 14.90 -6.24
C PHE A 154 -6.23 15.52 -7.02
N GLY A 155 -5.85 14.92 -8.14
CA GLY A 155 -4.88 15.49 -9.07
C GLY A 155 -5.41 16.78 -9.68
N LEU A 156 -6.63 16.77 -10.23
CA LEU A 156 -7.26 17.98 -10.77
C LEU A 156 -7.46 19.04 -9.67
N HIS A 157 -7.94 18.64 -8.50
CA HIS A 157 -8.10 19.53 -7.35
C HIS A 157 -6.78 20.21 -6.96
N THR A 158 -5.69 19.44 -6.88
CA THR A 158 -4.33 19.94 -6.60
C THR A 158 -3.86 20.92 -7.67
N LEU A 159 -4.06 20.60 -8.95
CA LEU A 159 -3.70 21.47 -10.07
C LEU A 159 -4.46 22.80 -10.04
N LEU A 160 -5.74 22.78 -9.69
CA LEU A 160 -6.56 24.00 -9.54
C LEU A 160 -6.10 24.88 -8.36
N TRP A 161 -5.55 24.28 -7.31
CA TRP A 161 -5.04 25.01 -6.14
C TRP A 161 -3.73 25.75 -6.43
N LEU A 162 -2.84 25.17 -7.24
CA LEU A 162 -1.48 25.66 -7.48
C LEU A 162 -1.36 27.18 -7.83
N PRO A 163 -2.13 27.74 -8.78
CA PRO A 163 -1.97 29.16 -9.16
C PRO A 163 -2.23 30.12 -7.99
N ARG A 164 -3.26 29.83 -7.19
CA ARG A 164 -3.64 30.64 -6.03
C ARG A 164 -2.64 30.52 -4.89
N SER A 165 -2.16 29.30 -4.65
CA SER A 165 -1.08 29.04 -3.68
C SER A 165 0.19 29.81 -4.04
N TYR A 166 0.60 29.82 -5.31
CA TYR A 166 1.78 30.59 -5.75
C TYR A 166 1.60 32.11 -5.61
N ARG A 167 0.41 32.63 -5.90
CA ARG A 167 0.09 34.05 -5.66
C ARG A 167 0.16 34.39 -4.17
N HIS A 168 -0.40 33.54 -3.33
CA HIS A 168 -0.40 33.72 -1.87
C HIS A 168 1.03 33.70 -1.30
N LEU A 169 1.91 32.82 -1.78
CA LEU A 169 3.34 32.83 -1.43
C LEU A 169 4.00 34.18 -1.73
N LYS A 170 3.73 34.77 -2.91
CA LYS A 170 4.28 36.09 -3.27
C LYS A 170 3.79 37.20 -2.34
N GLU A 171 2.53 37.13 -1.90
CA GLU A 171 1.94 38.08 -0.95
C GLU A 171 2.57 37.90 0.44
N LYS A 172 2.72 36.65 0.93
CA LYS A 172 3.36 36.32 2.22
C LYS A 172 4.82 36.79 2.29
N ARG A 173 5.62 36.52 1.25
CA ARG A 173 7.03 37.00 1.17
C ARG A 173 7.16 38.52 1.20
N LYS A 174 6.16 39.26 0.72
CA LYS A 174 6.13 40.72 0.80
C LYS A 174 5.74 41.23 2.19
N ALA A 175 4.91 40.46 2.91
CA ALA A 175 4.41 40.81 4.25
C ALA A 175 5.40 40.46 5.39
N GLU A 176 6.32 39.51 5.18
CA GLU A 176 7.35 39.16 6.16
C GLU A 176 8.43 40.25 6.30
N LYS A 177 8.12 41.30 7.09
CA LYS A 177 9.16 42.18 7.65
C LYS A 177 9.16 42.33 9.15
N ILE A 178 8.11 41.99 9.89
CA ILE A 178 8.20 42.05 11.36
C ILE A 178 7.19 41.12 12.05
N HIS A 179 7.62 40.41 13.11
CA HIS A 179 7.04 40.46 14.47
C HIS A 179 7.06 39.16 15.30
N LYS A 180 7.17 39.42 16.61
CA LYS A 180 6.99 38.61 17.82
C LYS A 180 6.38 37.21 17.63
N ARG A 181 7.07 36.22 18.18
CA ARG A 181 6.89 34.77 18.01
C ARG A 181 5.81 34.17 18.94
N TYR A 182 4.55 34.54 18.71
CA TYR A 182 3.42 33.83 19.33
C TYR A 182 3.08 32.58 18.53
N TYR A 183 3.02 31.43 19.20
CA TYR A 183 2.64 30.15 18.59
C TYR A 183 1.35 29.62 19.21
N ILE A 184 0.56 28.87 18.45
CA ILE A 184 -0.54 28.05 18.97
C ILE A 184 -0.10 26.59 18.99
N GLN A 185 -0.38 25.89 20.10
CA GLN A 185 -0.20 24.44 20.17
C GLN A 185 -1.31 23.73 19.38
N ARG A 186 -0.99 23.25 18.18
CA ARG A 186 -1.92 22.51 17.30
C ARG A 186 -1.96 21.02 17.63
N PHE A 187 -0.81 20.41 17.90
CA PHE A 187 -0.69 18.97 18.17
C PHE A 187 -0.06 18.69 19.55
N SER A 188 -0.63 17.71 20.24
CA SER A 188 -0.09 17.18 21.50
C SER A 188 1.12 16.29 21.27
N TYR A 189 1.92 16.02 22.32
CA TYR A 189 3.07 15.12 22.20
C TYR A 189 2.67 13.71 21.74
N SER A 190 1.59 13.14 22.30
CA SER A 190 1.10 11.81 21.93
C SER A 190 0.69 11.71 20.46
N GLN A 191 0.01 12.72 19.91
CA GLN A 191 -0.37 12.76 18.50
C GLN A 191 0.84 12.77 17.57
N ARG A 192 1.88 13.54 17.94
CA ARG A 192 3.12 13.59 17.16
C ARG A 192 3.89 12.28 17.22
N LEU A 193 3.92 11.63 18.38
CA LEU A 193 4.55 10.33 18.56
C LEU A 193 3.83 9.26 17.73
N ILE A 194 2.49 9.23 17.75
CA ILE A 194 1.70 8.34 16.89
C ILE A 194 2.02 8.62 15.42
N HIS A 195 2.03 9.88 14.99
CA HIS A 195 2.36 10.23 13.61
C HIS A 195 3.77 9.79 13.21
N PHE A 196 4.75 9.88 14.11
CA PHE A 196 6.10 9.38 13.87
C PHE A 196 6.09 7.86 13.61
N PHE A 197 5.38 7.07 14.43
CA PHE A 197 5.23 5.64 14.18
C PHE A 197 4.45 5.34 12.89
N VAL A 198 3.43 6.13 12.56
CA VAL A 198 2.72 6.04 11.27
C VAL A 198 3.67 6.23 10.11
N ILE A 199 4.54 7.24 10.13
CA ILE A 199 5.54 7.45 9.07
C ILE A 199 6.45 6.23 8.94
N LEU A 200 7.04 5.77 10.05
CA LEU A 200 8.01 4.69 10.02
C LEU A 200 7.38 3.37 9.54
N SER A 201 6.21 3.01 10.06
CA SER A 201 5.53 1.77 9.66
C SER A 201 5.04 1.86 8.23
N PHE A 202 4.47 2.99 7.80
CA PHE A 202 3.98 3.17 6.44
C PHE A 202 5.11 3.09 5.41
N VAL A 203 6.25 3.73 5.68
CA VAL A 203 7.43 3.64 4.80
C VAL A 203 7.94 2.20 4.70
N ALA A 204 8.04 1.49 5.83
CA ALA A 204 8.46 0.09 5.83
C ALA A 204 7.49 -0.80 5.04
N LEU A 205 6.18 -0.62 5.22
CA LEU A 205 5.13 -1.33 4.47
C LEU A 205 5.17 -0.99 2.98
N ALA A 206 5.37 0.28 2.62
CA ALA A 206 5.45 0.74 1.25
C ALA A 206 6.68 0.14 0.53
N LEU A 207 7.86 0.19 1.16
CA LEU A 207 9.09 -0.36 0.59
C LEU A 207 8.96 -1.87 0.35
N THR A 208 8.56 -2.62 1.38
CA THR A 208 8.44 -4.09 1.30
C THR A 208 7.28 -4.53 0.38
N GLY A 209 6.17 -3.79 0.38
CA GLY A 209 5.01 -4.09 -0.47
C GLY A 209 5.24 -3.76 -1.94
N MET A 210 5.79 -2.59 -2.26
CA MET A 210 6.08 -2.20 -3.65
C MET A 210 7.19 -3.05 -4.27
N MET A 211 8.19 -3.44 -3.46
CA MET A 211 9.19 -4.45 -3.86
C MET A 211 8.51 -5.73 -4.36
N LEU A 212 7.52 -6.25 -3.62
CA LEU A 212 6.82 -7.46 -4.04
C LEU A 212 5.89 -7.22 -5.23
N LYS A 213 5.15 -6.10 -5.26
CA LYS A 213 4.20 -5.76 -6.34
C LYS A 213 4.91 -5.68 -7.71
N PHE A 214 6.10 -5.09 -7.74
CA PHE A 214 6.91 -4.90 -8.94
C PHE A 214 8.13 -5.83 -8.98
N ALA A 215 7.95 -7.08 -8.55
CA ALA A 215 9.02 -8.08 -8.42
C ALA A 215 9.85 -8.30 -9.70
N ASN A 216 9.27 -8.06 -10.87
CA ASN A 216 9.94 -8.16 -12.18
C ASN A 216 10.89 -6.98 -12.48
N MET A 217 10.84 -5.90 -11.69
CA MET A 217 11.63 -4.71 -11.94
C MET A 217 13.04 -4.80 -11.31
N PRO A 218 14.10 -4.33 -11.99
CA PRO A 218 15.47 -4.40 -11.45
C PRO A 218 15.63 -3.71 -10.09
N TRP A 219 14.94 -2.58 -9.89
CA TRP A 219 15.01 -1.85 -8.62
C TRP A 219 14.39 -2.63 -7.45
N ALA A 220 13.40 -3.50 -7.71
CA ALA A 220 12.78 -4.33 -6.70
C ALA A 220 13.75 -5.43 -6.23
N GLN A 221 14.54 -6.01 -7.14
CA GLN A 221 15.62 -6.93 -6.81
C GLN A 221 16.73 -6.25 -5.99
N VAL A 222 17.14 -5.04 -6.37
CA VAL A 222 18.11 -4.25 -5.59
C VAL A 222 17.56 -3.97 -4.19
N LEU A 223 16.31 -3.56 -4.07
CA LEU A 223 15.67 -3.30 -2.78
C LEU A 223 15.55 -4.58 -1.94
N ALA A 224 15.20 -5.71 -2.55
CA ALA A 224 15.16 -7.00 -1.86
C ALA A 224 16.53 -7.35 -1.26
N ASN A 225 17.61 -7.20 -2.03
CA ASN A 225 18.97 -7.46 -1.56
C ASN A 225 19.37 -6.51 -0.42
N LEU A 226 19.05 -5.22 -0.52
CA LEU A 226 19.31 -4.23 0.52
C LEU A 226 18.56 -4.53 1.83
N LEU A 227 17.36 -5.10 1.75
CA LEU A 227 16.55 -5.48 2.91
C LEU A 227 16.92 -6.85 3.50
N GLY A 228 17.88 -7.58 2.92
CA GLY A 228 18.28 -8.92 3.37
C GLY A 228 17.44 -10.07 2.77
N GLY A 229 16.83 -9.84 1.61
CA GLY A 229 16.03 -10.82 0.87
C GLY A 229 14.54 -10.83 1.24
N VAL A 230 13.76 -11.62 0.50
CA VAL A 230 12.29 -11.67 0.61
C VAL A 230 11.83 -12.10 2.01
N ALA A 231 12.54 -13.04 2.65
CA ALA A 231 12.18 -13.51 3.99
C ALA A 231 12.27 -12.40 5.04
N VAL A 232 13.37 -11.63 5.03
CA VAL A 232 13.59 -10.51 5.95
C VAL A 232 12.63 -9.37 5.62
N ALA A 233 12.45 -9.02 4.34
CA ALA A 233 11.47 -8.04 3.92
C ALA A 233 10.05 -8.40 4.38
N GLY A 234 9.65 -9.68 4.29
CA GLY A 234 8.38 -10.16 4.81
C GLY A 234 8.26 -10.04 6.34
N ALA A 235 9.35 -10.25 7.09
CA ALA A 235 9.36 -10.03 8.54
C ALA A 235 9.21 -8.55 8.89
N ILE A 236 9.95 -7.66 8.20
CA ILE A 236 9.83 -6.20 8.33
C ILE A 236 8.39 -5.76 8.05
N HIS A 237 7.78 -6.27 6.96
CA HIS A 237 6.41 -5.96 6.59
C HIS A 237 5.42 -6.31 7.71
N ARG A 238 5.53 -7.52 8.27
CA ARG A 238 4.66 -7.99 9.36
C ARG A 238 4.85 -7.20 10.66
N ILE A 239 6.09 -6.86 11.02
CA ILE A 239 6.38 -6.02 12.20
C ILE A 239 5.76 -4.63 12.02
N ALA A 240 5.93 -4.01 10.85
CA ALA A 240 5.34 -2.72 10.53
C ALA A 240 3.80 -2.79 10.53
N ALA A 241 3.20 -3.88 10.03
CA ALA A 241 1.77 -4.11 10.10
C ALA A 241 1.25 -4.19 11.54
N VAL A 242 1.98 -4.86 12.45
CA VAL A 242 1.62 -4.92 13.88
C VAL A 242 1.66 -3.53 14.52
N VAL A 243 2.67 -2.70 14.21
CA VAL A 243 2.71 -1.29 14.65
C VAL A 243 1.50 -0.54 14.14
N THR A 244 1.12 -0.76 12.87
CA THR A 244 -0.06 -0.16 12.24
C THR A 244 -1.36 -0.55 12.92
N PHE A 245 -1.58 -1.83 13.20
CA PHE A 245 -2.72 -2.27 14.00
C PHE A 245 -2.69 -1.65 15.39
N GLY A 246 -1.52 -1.59 16.03
CA GLY A 246 -1.33 -1.01 17.36
C GLY A 246 -1.85 0.43 17.47
N TYR A 247 -1.40 1.33 16.60
CA TYR A 247 -1.89 2.70 16.63
C TYR A 247 -3.35 2.84 16.17
N PHE A 248 -3.82 1.96 15.26
CA PHE A 248 -5.21 1.96 14.82
C PHE A 248 -6.17 1.60 15.96
N PHE A 249 -5.86 0.55 16.72
CA PHE A 249 -6.61 0.18 17.93
C PHE A 249 -6.49 1.24 19.03
N ALA A 250 -5.29 1.79 19.26
CA ALA A 250 -5.10 2.88 20.21
C ALA A 250 -5.97 4.10 19.85
N HIS A 251 -6.10 4.41 18.55
CA HIS A 251 -6.96 5.48 18.07
C HIS A 251 -8.45 5.18 18.31
N ILE A 252 -8.93 3.96 18.01
CA ILE A 252 -10.30 3.55 18.32
C ILE A 252 -10.60 3.67 19.82
N VAL A 253 -9.70 3.19 20.67
CA VAL A 253 -9.83 3.33 22.13
C VAL A 253 -9.87 4.80 22.54
N SER A 254 -9.05 5.65 21.92
CA SER A 254 -9.07 7.10 22.18
C SER A 254 -10.41 7.74 21.83
N LEU A 255 -11.05 7.34 20.72
CA LEU A 255 -12.36 7.82 20.31
C LEU A 255 -13.45 7.39 21.30
N ILE A 256 -13.39 6.14 21.77
CA ILE A 256 -14.30 5.62 22.81
C ILE A 256 -14.12 6.39 24.12
N LYS A 257 -12.87 6.70 24.51
CA LYS A 257 -12.56 7.49 25.71
C LYS A 257 -13.10 8.91 25.60
N ILE A 258 -12.85 9.59 24.47
CA ILE A 258 -13.38 10.95 24.20
C ILE A 258 -14.91 10.96 24.28
N LYS A 259 -15.57 9.95 23.70
CA LYS A 259 -17.03 9.81 23.78
C LYS A 259 -17.52 9.73 25.23
N ARG A 260 -16.88 8.87 26.04
CA ARG A 260 -17.25 8.64 27.45
C ARG A 260 -17.01 9.89 28.31
N GLU A 261 -15.85 10.52 28.19
CA GLU A 261 -15.48 11.72 28.96
C GLU A 261 -16.38 12.91 28.62
N ARG A 262 -16.69 13.11 27.34
CA ARG A 262 -17.54 14.22 26.90
C ARG A 262 -19.03 13.93 26.96
N LYS A 263 -19.43 12.70 27.32
CA LYS A 263 -20.82 12.22 27.36
C LYS A 263 -21.62 12.58 26.08
N ILE A 264 -21.00 12.40 24.92
CA ILE A 264 -21.62 12.70 23.62
C ILE A 264 -22.10 11.42 22.91
N SER A 265 -23.12 11.56 22.06
CA SER A 265 -23.58 10.46 21.20
C SER A 265 -22.54 10.13 20.12
N TRP A 266 -22.59 8.90 19.59
CA TRP A 266 -21.77 8.48 18.45
C TRP A 266 -21.99 9.38 17.23
N PHE A 267 -23.25 9.76 16.97
CA PHE A 267 -23.58 10.68 15.89
C PHE A 267 -22.88 12.03 16.04
N LYS A 268 -22.83 12.60 17.24
CA LYS A 268 -22.15 13.88 17.49
C LYS A 268 -20.62 13.75 17.46
N LEU A 269 -20.07 12.60 17.82
CA LEU A 269 -18.63 12.33 17.70
C LEU A 269 -18.21 12.26 16.22
N VAL A 270 -19.00 11.58 15.39
CA VAL A 270 -18.69 11.33 13.98
C VAL A 270 -19.09 12.52 13.09
N PHE A 271 -20.28 13.11 13.25
CA PHE A 271 -20.77 14.16 12.35
C PHE A 271 -20.75 15.56 12.96
N GLY A 272 -20.17 15.71 14.16
CA GLY A 272 -20.08 17.01 14.82
C GLY A 272 -19.17 18.00 14.09
N LYS A 273 -19.35 19.30 14.37
CA LYS A 273 -18.55 20.39 13.78
C LYS A 273 -17.03 20.26 13.99
N ASN A 274 -16.61 19.67 15.12
CA ASN A 274 -15.21 19.45 15.46
C ASN A 274 -14.72 18.02 15.12
N SER A 275 -15.53 17.23 14.41
CA SER A 275 -15.17 15.87 14.01
C SER A 275 -14.10 15.88 12.92
N MET A 276 -13.33 14.79 12.84
CA MET A 276 -12.42 14.49 11.73
C MET A 276 -13.14 13.79 10.56
N MET A 277 -14.44 13.50 10.70
CA MET A 277 -15.28 12.97 9.64
C MET A 277 -16.13 14.08 8.99
N PHE A 278 -16.60 13.79 7.77
CA PHE A 278 -17.35 14.74 6.96
C PHE A 278 -18.67 15.16 7.60
N ASN A 279 -19.06 16.41 7.36
CA ASN A 279 -20.34 17.00 7.74
C ASN A 279 -20.81 17.99 6.65
N ALA A 280 -22.02 18.54 6.81
CA ALA A 280 -22.63 19.41 5.80
C ALA A 280 -21.80 20.67 5.45
N LYS A 281 -20.96 21.16 6.38
CA LYS A 281 -20.08 22.31 6.11
C LYS A 281 -18.99 21.96 5.09
N ASP A 282 -18.51 20.72 5.08
CA ASP A 282 -17.41 20.31 4.22
C ASP A 282 -17.77 20.44 2.73
N LEU A 283 -19.04 20.22 2.37
CA LEU A 283 -19.55 20.46 1.01
C LEU A 283 -19.54 21.95 0.66
N ASN A 284 -19.95 22.81 1.59
CA ASN A 284 -19.92 24.25 1.39
C ASN A 284 -18.48 24.77 1.28
N ASP A 285 -17.57 24.25 2.12
CA ASP A 285 -16.16 24.58 2.08
C ASP A 285 -15.51 24.09 0.79
N PHE A 286 -15.85 22.89 0.30
CA PHE A 286 -15.38 22.37 -0.97
C PHE A 286 -15.77 23.28 -2.14
N TRP A 287 -17.07 23.57 -2.31
CA TRP A 287 -17.52 24.46 -3.39
C TRP A 287 -16.98 25.88 -3.24
N GLY A 288 -16.85 26.37 -2.01
CA GLY A 288 -16.19 27.64 -1.71
C GLY A 288 -14.71 27.64 -2.14
N SER A 289 -13.97 26.56 -1.89
CA SER A 289 -12.59 26.41 -2.34
C SER A 289 -12.49 26.38 -3.86
N ILE A 290 -13.37 25.65 -4.55
CA ILE A 290 -13.37 25.62 -6.02
C ILE A 290 -13.60 27.03 -6.59
N LYS A 291 -14.58 27.78 -6.04
CA LYS A 291 -14.79 29.19 -6.42
C LYS A 291 -13.56 30.04 -6.13
N TRP A 292 -12.91 29.86 -4.99
CA TRP A 292 -11.70 30.59 -4.63
C TRP A 292 -10.52 30.28 -5.56
N PHE A 293 -10.30 29.00 -5.89
CA PHE A 293 -9.29 28.53 -6.83
C PHE A 293 -9.46 29.20 -8.20
N LEU A 294 -10.69 29.23 -8.72
CA LEU A 294 -11.07 29.88 -9.97
C LEU A 294 -11.16 31.42 -9.86
N GLY A 295 -11.00 31.97 -8.66
CA GLY A 295 -11.07 33.41 -8.39
C GLY A 295 -12.47 34.03 -8.43
N LEU A 296 -13.51 33.20 -8.35
CA LEU A 296 -14.91 33.57 -8.33
C LEU A 296 -15.44 33.85 -6.91
N GLY A 297 -14.58 33.82 -5.88
CA GLY A 297 -14.99 34.07 -4.50
C GLY A 297 -13.83 34.20 -3.50
N PRO A 298 -14.12 34.62 -2.27
CA PRO A 298 -13.14 34.69 -1.19
C PRO A 298 -12.73 33.28 -0.71
N ARG A 299 -11.58 33.20 -0.02
CA ARG A 299 -11.14 31.97 0.64
C ARG A 299 -12.18 31.58 1.71
N PRO A 300 -12.63 30.30 1.78
CA PRO A 300 -13.59 29.88 2.79
C PRO A 300 -13.09 30.07 4.22
N ASP A 301 -14.04 30.35 5.13
CA ASP A 301 -13.78 30.39 6.56
C ASP A 301 -13.63 28.96 7.10
N TYR A 302 -12.44 28.39 6.97
CA TYR A 302 -12.16 27.02 7.42
C TYR A 302 -12.19 26.90 8.95
N GLY A 303 -12.75 25.77 9.39
CA GLY A 303 -12.76 25.36 10.79
C GLY A 303 -11.47 24.65 11.20
N ARG A 304 -11.54 23.93 12.33
CA ARG A 304 -10.39 23.18 12.88
C ARG A 304 -9.76 22.21 11.89
N TRP A 305 -10.61 21.54 11.12
CA TRP A 305 -10.23 20.59 10.10
C TRP A 305 -10.84 21.02 8.78
N THR A 306 -10.03 21.06 7.72
CA THR A 306 -10.51 21.30 6.36
C THR A 306 -11.08 20.01 5.78
N TYR A 307 -11.89 20.10 4.72
CA TYR A 307 -12.44 18.90 4.09
C TYR A 307 -11.35 17.97 3.52
N TRP A 308 -10.22 18.51 3.05
CA TRP A 308 -9.12 17.67 2.56
C TRP A 308 -8.36 16.98 3.69
N GLU A 309 -8.18 17.63 4.86
CA GLU A 309 -7.60 16.95 6.03
C GLU A 309 -8.52 15.85 6.57
N LYS A 310 -9.84 16.07 6.51
CA LYS A 310 -10.83 15.04 6.84
C LYS A 310 -10.82 13.90 5.84
N PHE A 311 -10.61 14.20 4.55
CA PHE A 311 -10.41 13.19 3.53
C PHE A 311 -9.15 12.37 3.77
N ASP A 312 -8.00 13.01 4.03
CA ASP A 312 -6.76 12.31 4.38
C ASP A 312 -6.98 11.38 5.59
N TYR A 313 -7.65 11.86 6.64
CA TYR A 313 -8.01 11.05 7.80
C TYR A 313 -8.93 9.87 7.43
N PHE A 314 -10.00 10.13 6.67
CA PHE A 314 -10.95 9.10 6.24
C PHE A 314 -10.29 8.04 5.37
N ALA A 315 -9.51 8.46 4.37
CA ALA A 315 -8.81 7.60 3.43
C ALA A 315 -7.84 6.67 4.17
N VAL A 316 -7.05 7.18 5.12
CA VAL A 316 -6.15 6.35 5.92
C VAL A 316 -6.93 5.44 6.88
N PHE A 317 -7.96 5.95 7.56
CA PHE A 317 -8.75 5.15 8.51
C PHE A 317 -9.45 3.97 7.82
N TRP A 318 -10.07 4.22 6.67
CA TRP A 318 -10.70 3.19 5.86
C TRP A 318 -9.68 2.29 5.18
N GLY A 319 -8.63 2.86 4.59
CA GLY A 319 -7.56 2.12 3.92
C GLY A 319 -6.88 1.13 4.84
N VAL A 320 -6.54 1.53 6.08
CA VAL A 320 -5.98 0.62 7.10
C VAL A 320 -6.92 -0.55 7.42
N ALA A 321 -8.23 -0.34 7.44
CA ALA A 321 -9.19 -1.43 7.66
C ALA A 321 -9.23 -2.42 6.48
N VAL A 322 -9.25 -1.92 5.24
CA VAL A 322 -9.29 -2.74 4.02
C VAL A 322 -7.98 -3.49 3.78
N ILE A 323 -6.85 -2.78 3.80
CA ILE A 323 -5.53 -3.39 3.63
C ILE A 323 -5.16 -4.28 4.83
N GLY A 324 -5.60 -3.92 6.03
CA GLY A 324 -5.39 -4.70 7.25
C GLY A 324 -6.15 -6.02 7.21
N LEU A 325 -7.43 -6.01 6.85
CA LEU A 325 -8.23 -7.24 6.74
C LEU A 325 -7.71 -8.16 5.63
N SER A 326 -7.46 -7.61 4.44
CA SER A 326 -6.90 -8.39 3.35
C SER A 326 -5.50 -8.91 3.69
N GLY A 327 -4.67 -8.12 4.38
CA GLY A 327 -3.34 -8.54 4.85
C GLY A 327 -3.40 -9.66 5.88
N LEU A 328 -4.38 -9.64 6.80
CA LEU A 328 -4.59 -10.74 7.76
C LEU A 328 -5.02 -12.03 7.04
N MET A 329 -5.84 -11.93 6.00
CA MET A 329 -6.20 -13.08 5.17
C MET A 329 -4.97 -13.68 4.46
N LEU A 330 -4.05 -12.83 3.99
CA LEU A 330 -2.80 -13.27 3.34
C LEU A 330 -1.75 -13.77 4.33
N TRP A 331 -1.74 -13.26 5.57
CA TRP A 331 -0.83 -13.70 6.62
C TRP A 331 -1.29 -15.04 7.22
N PHE A 332 -2.59 -15.23 7.44
CA PHE A 332 -3.15 -16.44 8.04
C PHE A 332 -4.14 -17.17 7.11
N PRO A 333 -3.75 -17.50 5.87
CA PRO A 333 -4.70 -18.01 4.88
C PRO A 333 -5.28 -19.38 5.27
N GLU A 334 -4.50 -20.23 5.95
CA GLU A 334 -4.94 -21.54 6.48
C GLU A 334 -6.04 -21.40 7.55
N MET A 335 -6.03 -20.32 8.33
CA MET A 335 -7.07 -20.01 9.31
C MET A 335 -8.34 -19.48 8.64
N PHE A 336 -8.21 -18.48 7.77
CA PHE A 336 -9.38 -17.86 7.11
C PHE A 336 -10.11 -18.84 6.19
N THR A 337 -9.37 -19.75 5.55
CA THR A 337 -9.97 -20.75 4.65
C THR A 337 -10.77 -21.82 5.39
N LYS A 338 -10.68 -21.93 6.72
CA LYS A 338 -11.60 -22.80 7.48
C LYS A 338 -13.06 -22.37 7.36
N ILE A 339 -13.30 -21.07 7.08
CA ILE A 339 -14.64 -20.48 6.97
C ILE A 339 -14.90 -19.79 5.62
N LEU A 340 -13.87 -19.52 4.84
CA LEU A 340 -13.97 -18.88 3.52
C LEU A 340 -13.42 -19.80 2.42
N PRO A 341 -13.96 -19.73 1.19
CA PRO A 341 -13.41 -20.50 0.08
C PRO A 341 -12.04 -19.96 -0.36
N GLY A 342 -11.16 -20.83 -0.86
CA GLY A 342 -9.77 -20.47 -1.20
C GLY A 342 -9.60 -19.36 -2.24
N TRP A 343 -10.55 -19.19 -3.16
CA TRP A 343 -10.51 -18.11 -4.15
C TRP A 343 -10.60 -16.71 -3.51
N VAL A 344 -11.09 -16.59 -2.26
CA VAL A 344 -11.10 -15.33 -1.52
C VAL A 344 -9.68 -14.84 -1.25
N ILE A 345 -8.69 -15.75 -1.16
CA ILE A 345 -7.28 -15.37 -1.03
C ILE A 345 -6.79 -14.66 -2.30
N ASN A 346 -7.25 -15.06 -3.50
CA ASN A 346 -6.96 -14.32 -4.73
C ASN A 346 -7.56 -12.91 -4.71
N VAL A 347 -8.80 -12.77 -4.22
CA VAL A 347 -9.46 -11.46 -4.09
C VAL A 347 -8.74 -10.58 -3.06
N ALA A 348 -8.37 -11.13 -1.91
CA ALA A 348 -7.59 -10.45 -0.89
C ALA A 348 -6.24 -9.97 -1.45
N ALA A 349 -5.56 -10.78 -2.27
CA ALA A 349 -4.31 -10.39 -2.92
C ALA A 349 -4.49 -9.19 -3.85
N ILE A 350 -5.55 -9.16 -4.66
CA ILE A 350 -5.87 -8.02 -5.55
C ILE A 350 -6.14 -6.77 -4.71
N ILE A 351 -7.07 -6.85 -3.75
CA ILE A 351 -7.44 -5.72 -2.90
C ILE A 351 -6.23 -5.18 -2.13
N HIS A 352 -5.44 -6.06 -1.50
CA HIS A 352 -4.27 -5.66 -0.72
C HIS A 352 -3.22 -4.96 -1.59
N SER A 353 -2.93 -5.53 -2.77
CA SER A 353 -1.94 -5.00 -3.72
C SER A 353 -2.34 -3.63 -4.29
N ASP A 354 -3.62 -3.45 -4.66
CA ASP A 354 -4.08 -2.22 -5.31
C ASP A 354 -4.41 -1.13 -4.30
N GLU A 355 -4.93 -1.48 -3.12
CA GLU A 355 -5.07 -0.55 -2.01
C GLU A 355 -3.70 -0.05 -1.52
N ALA A 356 -2.67 -0.91 -1.50
CA ALA A 356 -1.31 -0.48 -1.19
C ALA A 356 -0.79 0.54 -2.22
N LEU A 357 -1.02 0.31 -3.52
CA LEU A 357 -0.63 1.24 -4.57
C LEU A 357 -1.37 2.58 -4.43
N LEU A 358 -2.67 2.53 -4.17
CA LEU A 358 -3.50 3.71 -3.93
C LEU A 358 -2.99 4.49 -2.70
N ALA A 359 -2.75 3.82 -1.58
CA ALA A 359 -2.27 4.45 -0.36
C ALA A 359 -0.89 5.09 -0.53
N VAL A 360 0.08 4.35 -1.09
CA VAL A 360 1.44 4.87 -1.36
C VAL A 360 1.39 6.05 -2.32
N GLY A 361 0.66 5.89 -3.42
CA GLY A 361 0.48 6.95 -4.40
C GLY A 361 -0.15 8.20 -3.78
N PHE A 362 -1.25 8.06 -3.05
CA PHE A 362 -1.98 9.18 -2.45
C PHE A 362 -1.16 9.89 -1.38
N ILE A 363 -0.49 9.14 -0.50
CA ILE A 363 0.30 9.72 0.60
C ILE A 363 1.51 10.49 0.06
N PHE A 364 2.27 9.92 -0.88
CA PHE A 364 3.47 10.57 -1.40
C PHE A 364 3.22 11.62 -2.49
N THR A 365 2.00 11.72 -3.02
CA THR A 365 1.63 12.78 -3.97
C THR A 365 0.72 13.82 -3.31
N ILE A 366 -0.54 13.47 -3.02
CA ILE A 366 -1.57 14.39 -2.57
C ILE A 366 -1.33 14.84 -1.13
N HIS A 367 -1.09 13.91 -0.20
CA HIS A 367 -0.85 14.28 1.19
C HIS A 367 0.45 15.08 1.34
N PHE A 368 1.55 14.63 0.73
CA PHE A 368 2.81 15.39 0.69
C PHE A 368 2.66 16.74 0.00
N PHE A 369 1.83 16.86 -1.04
CA PHE A 369 1.48 18.16 -1.59
C PHE A 369 0.80 19.02 -0.54
N ASN A 370 -0.30 18.54 0.02
CA ASN A 370 -1.13 19.21 1.02
C ASN A 370 -0.40 19.58 2.32
N THR A 371 0.81 19.10 2.57
CA THR A 371 1.54 19.40 3.80
C THR A 371 2.91 20.00 3.53
N HIS A 372 3.67 19.47 2.57
CA HIS A 372 5.08 19.79 2.39
C HIS A 372 5.39 20.48 1.06
N LEU A 373 4.70 20.14 -0.04
CA LEU A 373 5.03 20.66 -1.38
C LEU A 373 4.19 21.86 -1.80
N ARG A 374 3.18 22.27 -1.02
CA ARG A 374 2.49 23.54 -1.27
C ARG A 374 3.49 24.71 -1.26
N PRO A 375 3.50 25.58 -2.27
CA PRO A 375 4.38 26.74 -2.37
C PRO A 375 4.61 27.53 -1.07
N GLU A 376 3.57 27.77 -0.25
CA GLU A 376 3.64 28.50 1.02
C GLU A 376 4.28 27.74 2.19
N SER A 377 4.33 26.41 2.13
CA SER A 377 4.90 25.52 3.15
C SER A 377 6.17 24.80 2.67
N PHE A 378 6.50 24.94 1.39
CA PHE A 378 7.66 24.33 0.76
C PHE A 378 8.97 24.82 1.41
N PRO A 379 9.93 23.93 1.66
CA PRO A 379 9.96 22.49 1.33
C PRO A 379 9.39 21.55 2.40
N ILE A 380 9.10 22.03 3.60
CA ILE A 380 8.58 21.20 4.69
C ILE A 380 7.80 22.03 5.72
N ASP A 381 6.56 21.63 5.98
CA ASP A 381 5.80 22.06 7.16
C ASP A 381 6.30 21.36 8.45
N PRO A 382 6.88 22.09 9.42
CA PRO A 382 7.40 21.52 10.66
C PRO A 382 6.32 21.29 11.73
N VAL A 383 5.06 21.64 11.49
CA VAL A 383 4.00 21.70 12.50
C VAL A 383 3.72 20.33 13.13
N ILE A 384 3.73 19.24 12.35
CA ILE A 384 3.49 17.90 12.92
C ILE A 384 4.65 17.42 13.79
N PHE A 385 5.87 17.89 13.56
CA PHE A 385 7.03 17.52 14.36
C PHE A 385 7.17 18.40 15.61
N THR A 386 6.89 19.69 15.46
CA THR A 386 7.05 20.69 16.53
C THR A 386 5.81 20.84 17.39
N GLY A 387 4.63 20.58 16.83
CA GLY A 387 3.31 20.75 17.44
C GLY A 387 2.81 22.20 17.47
N LEU A 388 3.54 23.13 16.84
CA LEU A 388 3.36 24.57 17.00
C LEU A 388 3.14 25.22 15.63
N VAL A 389 2.17 26.14 15.55
CA VAL A 389 1.89 26.96 14.36
C VAL A 389 2.05 28.43 14.73
N PRO A 390 2.68 29.27 13.90
CA PRO A 390 2.68 30.71 14.10
C PRO A 390 1.25 31.28 14.19
N LEU A 391 1.00 32.20 15.13
CA LEU A 391 -0.34 32.72 15.41
C LEU A 391 -0.99 33.41 14.19
N ASN A 392 -0.20 34.16 13.43
CA ASN A 392 -0.62 34.82 12.19
C ASN A 392 -1.06 33.80 11.13
N GLU A 393 -0.25 32.77 10.91
CA GLU A 393 -0.55 31.70 9.96
C GLU A 393 -1.81 30.93 10.37
N TYR A 394 -1.94 30.60 11.66
CA TYR A 394 -3.12 29.90 12.17
C TYR A 394 -4.41 30.72 12.00
N LYS A 395 -4.34 32.06 12.15
CA LYS A 395 -5.49 32.95 11.94
C LYS A 395 -5.95 32.96 10.48
N GLU A 396 -5.02 32.88 9.53
CA GLU A 396 -5.31 32.85 8.09
C GLU A 396 -5.80 31.48 7.63
N ASP A 397 -5.21 30.40 8.14
CA ASP A 397 -5.56 29.05 7.75
C ASP A 397 -6.81 28.52 8.44
N ARG A 398 -7.10 28.97 9.67
CA ARG A 398 -8.20 28.50 10.53
C ARG A 398 -9.02 29.66 11.11
N PRO A 399 -9.59 30.53 10.26
CA PRO A 399 -10.25 31.74 10.72
C PRO A 399 -11.43 31.47 11.64
N GLU A 400 -12.24 30.42 11.38
CA GLU A 400 -13.40 30.10 12.22
C GLU A 400 -12.98 29.56 13.60
N GLU A 401 -12.01 28.64 13.65
CA GLU A 401 -11.52 28.12 14.92
C GLU A 401 -10.83 29.21 15.74
N TYR A 402 -10.08 30.09 15.09
CA TYR A 402 -9.46 31.24 15.75
C TYR A 402 -10.50 32.19 16.36
N LYS A 403 -11.55 32.56 15.61
CA LYS A 403 -12.67 33.38 16.12
C LYS A 403 -13.29 32.74 17.35
N LYS A 404 -13.60 31.44 17.29
CA LYS A 404 -14.16 30.67 18.41
C LYS A 404 -13.25 30.60 19.63
N LEU A 405 -11.94 30.40 19.44
CA LEU A 405 -10.97 30.39 20.56
C LEU A 405 -10.84 31.77 21.21
N LYS A 406 -10.94 32.84 20.42
CA LYS A 406 -10.94 34.21 20.92
C LYS A 406 -12.21 34.52 21.72
N GLU A 407 -13.38 34.18 21.18
CA GLU A 407 -14.69 34.43 21.81
C GLU A 407 -14.89 33.61 23.10
N SER A 408 -14.41 32.36 23.12
CA SER A 408 -14.49 31.50 24.31
C SER A 408 -13.44 31.81 25.39
N GLY A 409 -12.54 32.77 25.15
CA GLY A 409 -11.43 33.10 26.06
C GLY A 409 -10.31 32.03 26.13
N GLN A 410 -10.44 30.92 25.41
CA GLN A 410 -9.49 29.81 25.43
C GLN A 410 -8.15 30.12 24.73
N LEU A 411 -8.10 31.19 23.93
CA LEU A 411 -6.91 31.61 23.21
C LEU A 411 -5.68 31.78 24.14
N LYS A 412 -5.88 32.27 25.37
CA LYS A 412 -4.79 32.47 26.34
C LYS A 412 -4.13 31.16 26.80
N HIS A 413 -4.86 30.04 26.77
CA HIS A 413 -4.35 28.73 27.22
C HIS A 413 -3.59 27.97 26.12
N VAL A 414 -3.89 28.27 24.85
CA VAL A 414 -3.30 27.58 23.70
C VAL A 414 -2.16 28.35 23.05
N VAL A 415 -2.09 29.66 23.27
CA VAL A 415 -1.00 30.52 22.80
C VAL A 415 0.20 30.37 23.74
N LYS A 416 1.36 30.04 23.16
CA LYS A 416 2.64 29.93 23.85
C LYS A 416 3.62 30.92 23.23
N LEU A 417 4.28 31.70 24.09
CA LEU A 417 5.49 32.42 23.71
C LEU A 417 6.64 31.42 23.83
N THR A 418 7.12 30.92 22.71
CA THR A 418 8.18 29.91 22.69
C THR A 418 9.00 30.04 21.43
N ASP A 419 10.27 29.66 21.53
CA ASP A 419 11.14 29.50 20.38
C ASP A 419 11.45 28.03 20.16
N ILE A 420 11.53 27.64 18.89
CA ILE A 420 11.95 26.29 18.52
C ILE A 420 13.47 26.30 18.44
N PRO A 421 14.20 25.50 19.25
CA PRO A 421 15.65 25.51 19.23
C PRO A 421 16.19 25.20 17.83
N PRO A 422 17.24 25.91 17.34
CA PRO A 422 17.78 25.70 16.00
C PRO A 422 18.19 24.25 15.73
N ARG A 423 18.80 23.57 16.71
CA ARG A 423 19.16 22.14 16.62
C ARG A 423 17.95 21.24 16.39
N LYS A 424 16.84 21.50 17.08
CA LYS A 424 15.60 20.73 16.92
C LYS A 424 15.01 20.94 15.52
N MET A 425 15.03 22.17 15.02
CA MET A 425 14.55 22.47 13.67
C MET A 425 15.42 21.80 12.59
N LEU A 426 16.74 21.75 12.79
CA LEU A 426 17.65 21.04 11.89
C LEU A 426 17.31 19.54 11.81
N LEU A 427 17.12 18.89 12.95
CA LEU A 427 16.74 17.46 12.99
C LEU A 427 15.41 17.20 12.28
N VAL A 428 14.41 18.06 12.50
CA VAL A 428 13.10 17.97 11.82
C VAL A 428 13.27 18.07 10.31
N ARG A 429 14.09 19.02 9.83
CA ARG A 429 14.36 19.19 8.40
C ARG A 429 15.09 17.99 7.81
N ILE A 430 16.14 17.50 8.46
CA ILE A 430 16.87 16.30 7.99
C ILE A 430 15.91 15.13 7.87
N PHE A 431 15.18 14.80 8.94
CA PHE A 431 14.25 13.68 8.95
C PHE A 431 13.17 13.84 7.87
N GLY A 432 12.51 14.98 7.81
CA GLY A 432 11.43 15.18 6.86
C GLY A 432 11.89 15.25 5.42
N TYR A 433 13.06 15.81 5.12
CA TYR A 433 13.64 15.74 3.77
C TYR A 433 14.01 14.33 3.37
N SER A 434 14.56 13.51 4.29
CA SER A 434 14.83 12.11 4.02
C SER A 434 13.55 11.35 3.67
N MET A 435 12.47 11.54 4.45
CA MET A 435 11.18 10.90 4.18
C MET A 435 10.53 11.40 2.88
N LEU A 436 10.64 12.71 2.61
CA LEU A 436 10.12 13.32 1.38
C LEU A 436 10.86 12.79 0.15
N ALA A 437 12.20 12.77 0.19
CA ALA A 437 13.01 12.24 -0.89
C ALA A 437 12.70 10.77 -1.14
N LEU A 438 12.61 9.96 -0.08
CA LEU A 438 12.25 8.54 -0.19
C LEU A 438 10.87 8.36 -0.84
N GLY A 439 9.87 9.13 -0.43
CA GLY A 439 8.53 9.08 -1.00
C GLY A 439 8.50 9.48 -2.47
N ILE A 440 9.19 10.57 -2.84
CA ILE A 440 9.30 11.01 -4.25
C ILE A 440 10.01 9.95 -5.10
N THR A 441 11.14 9.41 -4.62
CA THR A 441 11.85 8.32 -5.30
C THR A 441 10.94 7.11 -5.50
N MET A 442 10.16 6.73 -4.49
CA MET A 442 9.21 5.62 -4.60
C MET A 442 8.15 5.88 -5.68
N ILE A 443 7.58 7.09 -5.73
CA ILE A 443 6.61 7.45 -6.77
C ILE A 443 7.24 7.39 -8.18
N ILE A 444 8.45 7.90 -8.34
CA ILE A 444 9.17 7.83 -9.63
C ILE A 444 9.35 6.37 -10.06
N LEU A 445 9.77 5.50 -9.14
CA LEU A 445 9.94 4.07 -9.42
C LEU A 445 8.62 3.38 -9.75
N ILE A 446 7.53 3.72 -9.05
CA ILE A 446 6.19 3.20 -9.33
C ILE A 446 5.73 3.63 -10.72
N ILE A 447 5.84 4.92 -11.08
CA ILE A 447 5.46 5.43 -12.40
C ILE A 447 6.32 4.76 -13.48
N PHE A 448 7.63 4.66 -13.27
CA PHE A 448 8.54 3.95 -14.16
C PHE A 448 8.09 2.49 -14.38
N SER A 449 7.71 1.80 -13.31
CA SER A 449 7.26 0.40 -13.37
C SER A 449 5.91 0.25 -14.07
N MET A 450 4.99 1.21 -13.88
CA MET A 450 3.69 1.21 -14.55
C MET A 450 3.82 1.48 -16.06
N VAL A 451 4.78 2.32 -16.47
CA VAL A 451 4.98 2.68 -17.89
C VAL A 451 5.83 1.66 -18.65
N PHE A 452 6.88 1.12 -18.02
CA PHE A 452 7.86 0.27 -18.70
C PHE A 452 7.84 -1.20 -18.24
N GLY A 453 7.24 -1.49 -17.09
CA GLY A 453 7.22 -2.82 -16.48
C GLY A 453 5.97 -3.64 -16.80
N TYR A 454 4.88 -3.02 -17.23
CA TYR A 454 3.69 -3.71 -17.73
C TYR A 454 3.92 -4.06 -19.21
N LYS A 455 4.17 -5.34 -19.51
CA LYS A 455 4.26 -5.89 -20.87
C LYS A 455 3.24 -7.01 -21.05
#